data_AF-A0A6P2B8T5-F1
#
_entry.id   AF-A0A6P2B8T5-F1
#
_cell.length_a   1.000
_cell.length_b   1.000
_cell.length_c   1.000
_cell.angle_alpha   90.00
_cell.angle_beta   90.00
_cell.angle_gamma   90.00
#
_symmetry.space_group_name_H-M   'P 1'
#
loop_
_entity.id
_entity.type
_entity.pdbx_description
1 polymer ?
#
loop_
_entity_poly.entity_id
_entity_poly.type
_entity_poly.pdbx_seq_one_letter_code
_entity_poly.pdbx_strand_id
1 'polypeptide(L)'
;MDGLLGFLLLLLLILVLYWVFFRQAPEQTQPREATPANRVRTPGKAQRRKRTPEELAAEKARREREREQDRLDQIEERRRKMEERRAQEDEEKRKSLEEATRRMQEEDERRRRLAAREAADSTVGREFARYISDPVPADIKRSMQAFLAGEFVGSDRSPLAYVGYRVGKTNGLPVWDRERRMKVCFRIDIPPELRREYASWGGPGSRERLNAMCAHLRMLAAMRRERPNFEVAVSEWERDADWLKGELGDLAEKFSRHGVTW
;
A
#
# COMPACT_ATOMS: atom_id res chain seq x y z
N MET A 1 20.64 -15.07 7.38
CA MET A 1 20.08 -16.45 7.34
C MET A 1 18.61 -16.47 7.77
N ASP A 2 18.01 -15.32 8.09
CA ASP A 2 16.74 -15.22 8.81
C ASP A 2 15.49 -15.23 7.90
N GLY A 3 15.66 -15.07 6.59
CA GLY A 3 14.53 -15.07 5.63
C GLY A 3 13.95 -16.45 5.34
N LEU A 4 14.75 -17.52 5.45
CA LEU A 4 14.34 -18.87 5.03
C LEU A 4 13.43 -19.54 6.06
N LEU A 5 13.67 -19.26 7.35
CA LEU A 5 12.82 -19.72 8.46
C LEU A 5 11.44 -19.04 8.45
N GLY A 6 11.38 -17.74 8.12
CA GLY A 6 10.12 -17.01 8.00
C GLY A 6 9.23 -17.55 6.87
N PHE A 7 9.83 -17.90 5.72
CA PHE A 7 9.10 -18.44 4.58
C PHE A 7 8.52 -19.83 4.86
N LEU A 8 9.27 -20.70 5.57
CA LEU A 8 8.80 -22.02 5.96
C LEU A 8 7.62 -21.96 6.94
N LEU A 9 7.66 -21.03 7.91
CA LEU A 9 6.55 -20.82 8.85
C LEU A 9 5.27 -20.35 8.15
N LEU A 10 5.39 -19.44 7.16
CA LEU A 10 4.25 -18.97 6.38
C LEU A 10 3.63 -20.10 5.55
N LEU A 11 4.46 -20.93 4.92
CA LEU A 11 4.01 -22.09 4.13
C LEU A 11 3.25 -23.11 5.00
N LEU A 12 3.77 -23.38 6.20
CA LEU A 12 3.16 -24.30 7.15
C LEU A 12 1.79 -23.77 7.62
N LEU A 13 1.67 -22.46 7.84
CA LEU A 13 0.41 -21.82 8.23
C LEU A 13 -0.64 -21.87 7.12
N ILE A 14 -0.24 -21.69 5.86
CA ILE A 14 -1.12 -21.84 4.69
C ILE A 14 -1.63 -23.28 4.56
N LEU A 15 -0.76 -24.28 4.75
CA LEU A 15 -1.16 -25.69 4.68
C LEU A 15 -2.15 -26.08 5.78
N VAL A 16 -1.97 -25.55 7.00
CA VAL A 16 -2.91 -25.77 8.11
C VAL A 16 -4.26 -25.14 7.81
N LEU A 17 -4.29 -23.90 7.30
CA LEU A 17 -5.53 -23.24 6.92
C LEU A 17 -6.25 -23.97 5.77
N TYR A 18 -5.50 -24.45 4.78
CA TYR A 18 -6.07 -25.25 3.69
C TYR A 18 -6.70 -26.55 4.20
N TRP A 19 -6.03 -27.25 5.12
CA TRP A 19 -6.55 -28.48 5.70
C TRP A 19 -7.81 -28.26 6.56
N VAL A 20 -7.83 -27.18 7.36
CA VAL A 20 -9.00 -26.82 8.17
C VAL A 20 -10.19 -26.47 7.27
N PHE A 21 -9.96 -25.77 6.15
CA PHE A 21 -11.05 -25.32 5.27
C PHE A 21 -11.59 -26.45 4.37
N PHE A 22 -10.74 -27.38 3.94
CA PHE A 22 -11.15 -28.45 3.00
C PHE A 22 -11.67 -29.73 3.68
N ARG A 23 -11.62 -29.84 5.01
CA ARG A 23 -12.13 -31.04 5.72
C ARG A 23 -13.65 -31.02 5.95
N GLN A 24 -14.38 -30.00 5.52
CA GLN A 24 -15.85 -29.99 5.51
C GLN A 24 -16.39 -30.38 4.13
N ALA A 25 -16.29 -31.66 3.78
CA ALA A 25 -17.17 -32.22 2.75
C ALA A 25 -18.49 -32.63 3.43
N PRO A 26 -19.65 -32.20 2.92
CA PRO A 26 -20.94 -32.63 3.47
C PRO A 26 -21.18 -34.12 3.15
N GLU A 27 -21.42 -34.90 4.21
CA GLU A 27 -22.02 -36.24 4.12
C GLU A 27 -23.27 -36.17 3.24
N GLN A 28 -23.28 -36.95 2.15
CA GLN A 28 -24.51 -37.20 1.40
C GLN A 28 -25.45 -38.03 2.28
N THR A 29 -26.46 -37.35 2.83
CA THR A 29 -27.65 -37.97 3.40
C THR A 29 -28.42 -38.75 2.32
N GLN A 30 -28.37 -40.08 2.38
CA GLN A 30 -29.48 -40.93 1.93
C GLN A 30 -30.63 -40.84 2.93
N PRO A 31 -31.86 -40.57 2.48
CA PRO A 31 -32.99 -41.46 2.82
C PRO A 31 -34.01 -41.50 1.65
N ARG A 32 -34.98 -42.41 1.50
CA ARG A 32 -35.56 -43.49 2.31
C ARG A 32 -36.54 -44.25 1.41
N GLU A 33 -36.63 -45.55 1.64
CA GLU A 33 -37.87 -46.36 1.75
C GLU A 33 -39.01 -46.16 0.72
N ALA A 34 -39.06 -47.16 -0.16
CA ALA A 34 -40.24 -47.89 -0.63
C ALA A 34 -41.63 -47.49 -0.08
N THR A 35 -42.54 -47.18 -1.01
CA THR A 35 -43.99 -47.33 -0.83
C THR A 35 -44.48 -48.47 -1.72
N PRO A 36 -44.94 -49.62 -1.18
CA PRO A 36 -45.64 -50.63 -1.96
C PRO A 36 -47.10 -50.20 -2.13
N ALA A 37 -47.44 -49.68 -3.32
CA ALA A 37 -48.82 -49.39 -3.67
C ALA A 37 -49.61 -50.70 -3.85
N ASN A 38 -50.38 -51.02 -2.82
CA ASN A 38 -51.43 -52.02 -2.75
C ASN A 38 -52.40 -51.88 -3.94
N ARG A 39 -52.31 -52.76 -4.94
CA ARG A 39 -53.26 -52.84 -6.07
C ARG A 39 -54.28 -53.94 -5.78
N VAL A 40 -55.44 -53.52 -5.27
CA VAL A 40 -56.66 -54.31 -5.22
C VAL A 40 -57.03 -54.74 -6.65
N ARG A 41 -56.90 -56.04 -6.93
CA ARG A 41 -57.42 -56.68 -8.15
C ARG A 41 -58.93 -56.88 -7.99
N THR A 42 -59.72 -56.04 -8.64
CA THR A 42 -61.14 -56.31 -8.95
C THR A 42 -61.24 -56.95 -10.34
N PRO A 43 -61.77 -58.18 -10.49
CA PRO A 43 -62.03 -58.79 -11.79
C PRO A 43 -63.37 -58.29 -12.32
N GLY A 44 -63.38 -57.13 -12.96
CA GLY A 44 -64.52 -56.68 -13.77
C GLY A 44 -64.53 -57.43 -15.10
N LYS A 45 -65.45 -58.38 -15.28
CA LYS A 45 -65.73 -59.04 -16.57
C LYS A 45 -66.33 -58.00 -17.53
N ALA A 46 -65.47 -57.24 -18.21
CA ALA A 46 -65.88 -56.33 -19.27
C ALA A 46 -66.25 -57.14 -20.51
N GLN A 47 -67.55 -57.18 -20.79
CA GLN A 47 -68.16 -57.81 -21.95
C GLN A 47 -67.64 -57.13 -23.22
N ARG A 48 -66.69 -57.79 -23.90
CA ARG A 48 -66.00 -57.31 -25.09
C ARG A 48 -66.95 -57.37 -26.28
N ARG A 49 -67.73 -56.30 -26.49
CA ARG A 49 -68.44 -56.06 -27.76
C ARG A 49 -67.41 -56.12 -28.89
N LYS A 50 -67.68 -56.97 -29.89
CA LYS A 50 -66.84 -57.10 -31.10
C LYS A 50 -66.96 -55.79 -31.87
N ARG A 51 -65.92 -54.96 -31.84
CA ARG A 51 -65.83 -53.72 -32.62
C ARG A 51 -65.91 -54.05 -34.11
N THR A 52 -66.59 -53.20 -34.85
CA THR A 52 -66.69 -53.31 -36.30
C THR A 52 -65.33 -52.96 -36.96
N PRO A 53 -65.02 -53.49 -38.15
CA PRO A 53 -63.76 -53.18 -38.86
C PRO A 53 -63.54 -51.68 -39.10
N GLU A 54 -64.64 -50.93 -39.29
CA GLU A 54 -64.64 -49.48 -39.51
C GLU A 54 -64.27 -48.69 -38.25
N GLU A 55 -64.76 -49.10 -37.07
CA GLU A 55 -64.37 -48.52 -35.77
C GLU A 55 -62.88 -48.75 -35.47
N LEU A 56 -62.33 -49.92 -35.85
CA LEU A 56 -60.90 -50.24 -35.70
C LEU A 56 -60.02 -49.36 -36.60
N ALA A 57 -60.47 -49.09 -37.83
CA ALA A 57 -59.77 -48.20 -38.75
C ALA A 57 -59.78 -46.75 -38.25
N ALA A 58 -60.93 -46.26 -37.78
CA ALA A 58 -61.07 -44.91 -37.22
C ALA A 58 -60.25 -44.71 -35.93
N GLU A 59 -60.20 -45.71 -35.04
CA GLU A 59 -59.37 -45.69 -33.83
C GLU A 59 -57.88 -45.70 -34.17
N LYS A 60 -57.46 -46.48 -35.17
CA LYS A 60 -56.08 -46.49 -35.65
C LYS A 60 -55.68 -45.12 -36.21
N ALA A 61 -56.53 -44.50 -37.03
CA ALA A 61 -56.29 -43.16 -37.57
C ALA A 61 -56.22 -42.08 -36.48
N ARG A 62 -57.07 -42.15 -35.44
CA ARG A 62 -56.99 -41.25 -34.27
C ARG A 62 -55.67 -41.40 -33.52
N ARG A 63 -55.25 -42.65 -33.24
CA ARG A 63 -53.97 -42.92 -32.57
C ARG A 63 -52.77 -42.48 -33.40
N GLU A 64 -52.87 -42.55 -34.71
CA GLU A 64 -51.81 -42.11 -35.61
C GLU A 64 -51.67 -40.58 -35.57
N ARG A 65 -52.79 -39.84 -35.64
CA ARG A 65 -52.81 -38.39 -35.46
C ARG A 65 -52.33 -37.95 -34.08
N GLU A 66 -52.72 -38.67 -33.02
CA GLU A 66 -52.29 -38.40 -31.65
C GLU A 66 -50.77 -38.59 -31.51
N ARG A 67 -50.22 -39.68 -32.07
CA ARG A 67 -48.76 -39.90 -32.10
C ARG A 67 -48.03 -38.85 -32.93
N GLU A 68 -48.63 -38.39 -34.01
CA GLU A 68 -48.06 -37.33 -34.85
C GLU A 68 -48.05 -36.00 -34.12
N GLN A 69 -49.14 -35.66 -33.42
CA GLN A 69 -49.22 -34.50 -32.55
C GLN A 69 -48.20 -34.57 -31.41
N ASP A 70 -48.10 -35.71 -30.71
CA ASP A 70 -47.10 -35.93 -29.66
C ASP A 70 -45.67 -35.76 -30.17
N ARG A 71 -45.39 -36.19 -31.42
CA ARG A 71 -44.08 -35.99 -32.05
C ARG A 71 -43.81 -34.52 -32.32
N LEU A 72 -44.79 -33.76 -32.80
CA LEU A 72 -44.67 -32.33 -33.04
C LEU A 72 -44.45 -31.57 -31.72
N ASP A 73 -45.22 -31.89 -30.69
CA ASP A 73 -45.10 -31.29 -29.36
C ASP A 73 -43.71 -31.60 -28.76
N GLN A 74 -43.20 -32.83 -28.90
CA GLN A 74 -41.83 -33.17 -28.47
C GLN A 74 -40.74 -32.42 -29.26
N ILE A 75 -40.94 -32.17 -30.55
CA ILE A 75 -40.00 -31.40 -31.37
C ILE A 75 -39.99 -29.94 -30.90
N GLU A 76 -41.16 -29.35 -30.66
CA GLU A 76 -41.30 -27.98 -30.18
C GLU A 76 -40.71 -27.80 -28.79
N GLU A 77 -40.97 -28.73 -27.87
CA GLU A 77 -40.38 -28.73 -26.52
C GLU A 77 -38.85 -28.82 -26.58
N ARG A 78 -38.30 -29.66 -27.46
CA ARG A 78 -36.84 -29.75 -27.67
C ARG A 78 -36.25 -28.46 -28.24
N ARG A 79 -36.94 -27.79 -29.16
CA ARG A 79 -36.51 -26.49 -29.69
C ARG A 79 -36.49 -25.43 -28.60
N ARG A 80 -37.56 -25.32 -27.81
CA ARG A 80 -37.65 -24.39 -26.69
C ARG A 80 -36.54 -24.63 -25.66
N LYS A 81 -36.28 -25.88 -25.28
CA LYS A 81 -35.17 -26.23 -24.37
C LYS A 81 -33.80 -25.88 -24.94
N MET A 82 -33.58 -26.04 -26.25
CA MET A 82 -32.34 -25.62 -26.89
C MET A 82 -32.19 -24.09 -26.93
N GLU A 83 -33.26 -23.36 -27.19
CA GLU A 83 -33.26 -21.88 -27.20
C GLU A 83 -33.01 -21.32 -25.79
N GLU A 84 -33.67 -21.87 -24.77
CA GLU A 84 -33.44 -21.49 -23.37
C GLU A 84 -31.98 -21.73 -22.95
N ARG A 85 -31.38 -22.87 -23.35
CA ARG A 85 -29.95 -23.14 -23.12
C ARG A 85 -29.03 -22.15 -23.81
N ARG A 86 -29.29 -21.82 -25.08
CA ARG A 86 -28.50 -20.82 -25.81
C ARG A 86 -28.59 -19.44 -25.17
N ALA A 87 -29.79 -19.02 -24.75
CA ALA A 87 -30.00 -17.76 -24.06
C ALA A 87 -29.25 -17.71 -22.71
N GLN A 88 -29.24 -18.82 -21.96
CA GLN A 88 -28.46 -18.93 -20.72
C GLN A 88 -26.95 -18.84 -20.98
N GLU A 89 -26.44 -19.58 -21.97
CA GLU A 89 -25.03 -19.53 -22.36
C GLU A 89 -24.59 -18.12 -22.79
N ASP A 90 -25.43 -17.41 -23.54
CA ASP A 90 -25.12 -16.06 -24.00
C ASP A 90 -25.15 -15.04 -22.85
N GLU A 91 -26.06 -15.19 -21.89
CA GLU A 91 -26.09 -14.37 -20.67
C GLU A 91 -24.86 -14.62 -19.80
N GLU A 92 -24.44 -15.88 -19.64
CA GLU A 92 -23.21 -16.24 -18.91
C GLU A 92 -21.96 -15.69 -19.60
N LYS A 93 -21.88 -15.79 -20.93
CA LYS A 93 -20.80 -15.16 -21.72
C LYS A 93 -20.76 -13.65 -21.54
N ARG A 94 -21.92 -12.99 -21.51
CA ARG A 94 -21.97 -11.53 -21.28
C ARG A 94 -21.47 -11.16 -19.89
N LYS A 95 -21.93 -11.86 -18.85
CA LYS A 95 -21.51 -11.63 -17.46
C LYS A 95 -20.01 -11.90 -17.25
N SER A 96 -19.50 -12.99 -17.82
CA SER A 96 -18.06 -13.30 -17.74
C SER A 96 -17.21 -12.27 -18.48
N LEU A 97 -17.66 -11.76 -19.63
CA LEU A 97 -16.97 -10.68 -20.35
C LEU A 97 -16.98 -9.37 -19.55
N GLU A 98 -18.11 -9.02 -18.94
CA GLU A 98 -18.24 -7.84 -18.07
C GLU A 98 -17.35 -7.96 -16.82
N GLU A 99 -17.28 -9.13 -16.20
CA GLU A 99 -16.39 -9.36 -15.07
C GLU A 99 -14.91 -9.30 -15.49
N ALA A 100 -14.56 -9.87 -16.64
CA ALA A 100 -13.19 -9.82 -17.16
C ALA A 100 -12.76 -8.37 -17.46
N THR A 101 -13.65 -7.57 -18.05
CA THR A 101 -13.39 -6.15 -18.31
C THR A 101 -13.27 -5.33 -17.03
N ARG A 102 -14.11 -5.58 -16.01
CA ARG A 102 -13.99 -4.95 -14.70
C ARG A 102 -12.66 -5.28 -14.03
N ARG A 103 -12.28 -6.56 -13.98
CA ARG A 103 -10.99 -6.99 -13.41
C ARG A 103 -9.80 -6.34 -14.12
N MET A 104 -9.86 -6.26 -15.45
CA MET A 104 -8.83 -5.59 -16.25
C MET A 104 -8.73 -4.09 -15.93
N GLN A 105 -9.86 -3.40 -15.76
CA GLN A 105 -9.89 -1.98 -15.38
C GLN A 105 -9.32 -1.75 -13.98
N GLU A 106 -9.71 -2.58 -13.00
CA GLU A 106 -9.20 -2.51 -11.62
C GLU A 106 -7.68 -2.74 -11.57
N GLU A 107 -7.17 -3.71 -12.36
CA GLU A 107 -5.74 -3.98 -12.43
C GLU A 107 -4.97 -2.82 -13.08
N ASP A 108 -5.48 -2.26 -14.18
CA ASP A 108 -4.86 -1.10 -14.84
C ASP A 108 -4.85 0.11 -13.92
N GLU A 109 -5.94 0.38 -13.19
CA GLU A 109 -5.97 1.45 -12.19
C GLU A 109 -4.95 1.22 -11.08
N ARG A 110 -4.84 0.00 -10.56
CA ARG A 110 -3.84 -0.35 -9.55
C ARG A 110 -2.42 -0.13 -10.07
N ARG A 111 -2.12 -0.55 -11.30
CA ARG A 111 -0.81 -0.32 -11.94
C ARG A 111 -0.52 1.17 -12.10
N ARG A 112 -1.49 1.97 -12.55
CA ARG A 112 -1.36 3.43 -12.66
C ARG A 112 -1.09 4.08 -11.31
N ARG A 113 -1.77 3.68 -10.24
CA ARG A 113 -1.55 4.20 -8.88
C ARG A 113 -0.13 3.89 -8.37
N LEU A 114 0.37 2.68 -8.63
CA LEU A 114 1.74 2.29 -8.27
C LEU A 114 2.77 3.10 -9.06
N ALA A 115 2.62 3.19 -10.39
CA ALA A 115 3.52 3.96 -11.24
C ALA A 115 3.53 5.46 -10.87
N ALA A 116 2.37 6.03 -10.53
CA ALA A 116 2.28 7.41 -10.07
C ALA A 116 3.03 7.63 -8.74
N ARG A 117 2.93 6.68 -7.81
CA ARG A 117 3.65 6.73 -6.54
C ARG A 117 5.17 6.63 -6.75
N GLU A 118 5.63 5.73 -7.60
CA GLU A 118 7.05 5.58 -7.95
C GLU A 118 7.59 6.84 -8.64
N ALA A 119 6.82 7.44 -9.56
CA ALA A 119 7.19 8.68 -10.21
C ALA A 119 7.29 9.85 -9.22
N ALA A 120 6.37 9.93 -8.25
CA ALA A 120 6.42 10.92 -7.18
C ALA A 120 7.66 10.72 -6.29
N ASP A 121 7.94 9.49 -5.85
CA ASP A 121 9.11 9.15 -5.03
C ASP A 121 10.42 9.45 -5.77
N SER A 122 10.50 9.11 -7.06
CA SER A 122 11.62 9.47 -7.94
C SER A 122 11.83 10.97 -8.06
N THR A 123 10.74 11.75 -8.10
CA THR A 123 10.81 13.22 -8.15
C THR A 123 11.35 13.79 -6.85
N VAL A 124 10.87 13.31 -5.70
CA VAL A 124 11.38 13.71 -4.39
C VAL A 124 12.85 13.33 -4.24
N GLY A 125 13.24 12.13 -4.67
CA GLY A 125 14.64 11.68 -4.67
C GLY A 125 15.56 12.59 -5.50
N ARG A 126 15.13 13.04 -6.69
CA ARG A 126 15.88 14.02 -7.50
C ARG A 126 16.00 15.38 -6.81
N GLU A 127 14.91 15.85 -6.19
CA GLU A 127 14.94 17.12 -5.45
C GLU A 127 15.86 17.05 -4.24
N PHE A 128 15.83 15.94 -3.49
CA PHE A 128 16.73 15.70 -2.38
C PHE A 128 18.19 15.70 -2.84
N ALA A 129 18.50 14.93 -3.90
CA ALA A 129 19.85 14.88 -4.48
C ALA A 129 20.35 16.27 -4.90
N ARG A 130 19.49 17.08 -5.53
CA ARG A 130 19.82 18.47 -5.88
C ARG A 130 20.08 19.30 -4.62
N TYR A 131 19.22 19.21 -3.62
CA TYR A 131 19.32 19.98 -2.39
C TYR A 131 20.63 19.74 -1.63
N ILE A 132 21.05 18.47 -1.49
CA ILE A 132 22.31 18.13 -0.82
C ILE A 132 23.55 18.43 -1.68
N SER A 133 23.40 18.44 -3.01
CA SER A 133 24.50 18.74 -3.94
C SER A 133 24.77 20.24 -4.10
N ASP A 134 23.90 21.11 -3.58
CA ASP A 134 24.08 22.54 -3.64
C ASP A 134 25.43 22.96 -3.00
N PRO A 135 26.26 23.75 -3.70
CA PRO A 135 27.59 24.06 -3.24
C PRO A 135 27.56 24.85 -1.93
N VAL A 136 28.40 24.44 -0.98
CA VAL A 136 28.61 25.22 0.25
C VAL A 136 29.23 26.58 -0.13
N PRO A 137 28.65 27.69 0.34
CA PRO A 137 29.19 29.00 0.03
C PRO A 137 30.61 29.22 0.55
N ALA A 138 31.39 30.05 -0.16
CA ALA A 138 32.83 30.20 0.07
C ALA A 138 33.18 30.71 1.49
N ASP A 139 32.39 31.61 2.05
CA ASP A 139 32.55 32.14 3.41
C ASP A 139 32.29 31.09 4.50
N ILE A 140 31.36 30.17 4.26
CA ILE A 140 31.10 29.03 5.14
C ILE A 140 32.21 27.99 4.99
N LYS A 141 32.66 27.71 3.76
CA LYS A 141 33.83 26.83 3.51
C LYS A 141 35.07 27.31 4.26
N ARG A 142 35.36 28.62 4.22
CA ARG A 142 36.47 29.20 5.01
C ARG A 142 36.30 28.96 6.51
N SER A 143 35.06 29.06 7.02
CA SER A 143 34.77 28.80 8.42
C SER A 143 35.00 27.33 8.80
N MET A 144 34.59 26.40 7.93
CA MET A 144 34.83 24.95 8.09
C MET A 144 36.33 24.63 8.09
N GLN A 145 37.10 25.23 7.18
CA GLN A 145 38.55 25.06 7.12
C GLN A 145 39.25 25.58 8.39
N ALA A 146 38.90 26.80 8.83
CA ALA A 146 39.43 27.38 10.06
C ALA A 146 39.08 26.52 11.30
N PHE A 147 37.88 25.94 11.34
CA PHE A 147 37.48 25.03 12.41
C PHE A 147 38.36 23.79 12.48
N LEU A 148 38.62 23.15 11.33
CA LEU A 148 39.48 21.96 11.24
C LEU A 148 40.96 22.29 11.53
N ALA A 149 41.41 23.48 11.16
CA ALA A 149 42.75 23.99 11.48
C ALA A 149 42.94 24.30 12.99
N GLY A 150 41.87 24.22 13.80
CA GLY A 150 41.93 24.51 15.24
C GLY A 150 41.86 26.00 15.58
N GLU A 151 41.57 26.86 14.60
CA GLU A 151 41.46 28.31 14.77
C GLU A 151 40.11 28.74 15.37
N PHE A 152 39.18 27.79 15.56
CA PHE A 152 37.88 28.07 16.14
C PHE A 152 37.97 28.46 17.62
N VAL A 153 37.54 29.69 17.92
CA VAL A 153 37.48 30.22 19.29
C VAL A 153 36.08 29.99 19.86
N GLY A 154 35.92 28.95 20.68
CA GLY A 154 34.69 28.65 21.38
C GLY A 154 34.74 27.32 22.12
N SER A 155 33.92 27.16 23.16
CA SER A 155 33.83 25.91 23.92
C SER A 155 33.04 24.81 23.21
N ASP A 156 32.16 25.18 22.28
CA ASP A 156 31.29 24.24 21.55
C ASP A 156 31.94 23.82 20.22
N ARG A 157 32.27 22.53 20.08
CA ARG A 157 32.80 21.95 18.83
C ARG A 157 31.75 21.11 18.11
N SER A 158 30.54 21.66 17.99
CA SER A 158 29.39 21.02 17.34
C SER A 158 29.40 21.16 15.80
N PRO A 159 28.55 20.40 15.09
CA PRO A 159 28.33 20.60 13.65
C PRO A 159 27.89 22.02 13.27
N LEU A 160 27.16 22.71 14.14
CA LEU A 160 26.80 24.12 13.95
C LEU A 160 28.05 25.01 14.04
N ALA A 161 28.91 24.80 15.05
CA ALA A 161 30.18 25.51 15.15
C ALA A 161 31.11 25.25 13.95
N TYR A 162 31.09 24.04 13.40
CA TYR A 162 31.85 23.67 12.20
C TYR A 162 31.47 24.50 10.97
N VAL A 163 30.18 24.78 10.77
CA VAL A 163 29.74 25.71 9.71
C VAL A 163 29.89 27.19 10.11
N GLY A 164 30.56 27.50 11.22
CA GLY A 164 30.83 28.84 11.73
C GLY A 164 29.62 29.56 12.32
N TYR A 165 28.55 28.83 12.70
CA TYR A 165 27.40 29.41 13.38
C TYR A 165 27.80 29.98 14.75
N ARG A 166 27.34 31.19 15.05
CA ARG A 166 27.60 31.88 16.33
C ARG A 166 26.55 32.94 16.61
N VAL A 167 26.24 33.14 17.90
CA VAL A 167 25.25 34.07 18.44
C VAL A 167 25.90 35.03 19.45
N GLY A 168 25.15 36.05 19.87
CA GLY A 168 25.53 36.94 20.97
C GLY A 168 26.04 38.32 20.52
N LYS A 169 26.30 39.19 21.49
CA LYS A 169 26.52 40.63 21.24
C LYS A 169 27.86 40.97 20.58
N THR A 170 28.95 40.32 20.99
CA THR A 170 30.31 40.74 20.61
C THR A 170 30.74 40.21 19.24
N ASN A 171 30.47 38.93 18.95
CA ASN A 171 30.88 38.25 17.73
C ASN A 171 29.73 37.46 17.07
N GLY A 172 28.48 37.71 17.46
CA GLY A 172 27.33 37.04 16.87
C GLY A 172 27.15 37.41 15.40
N LEU A 173 26.62 36.47 14.64
CA LEU A 173 26.27 36.71 13.24
C LEU A 173 24.89 37.35 13.13
N PRO A 174 24.63 38.15 12.09
CA PRO A 174 23.28 38.63 11.80
C PRO A 174 22.36 37.45 11.47
N VAL A 175 21.05 37.65 11.70
CA VAL A 175 20.01 36.61 11.57
C VAL A 175 20.11 35.85 10.24
N TRP A 176 20.16 36.57 9.13
CA TRP A 176 20.20 35.98 7.78
C TRP A 176 21.42 35.06 7.57
N ASP A 177 22.59 35.36 8.15
CA ASP A 177 23.79 34.52 8.00
C ASP A 177 23.73 33.29 8.92
N ARG A 178 23.11 33.44 10.10
CA ARG A 178 22.85 32.29 10.98
C ARG A 178 21.91 31.28 10.33
N GLU A 179 20.79 31.76 9.78
CA GLU A 179 19.83 30.95 9.03
C GLU A 179 20.48 30.23 7.83
N ARG A 180 21.30 30.94 7.07
CA ARG A 180 22.05 30.38 5.94
C ARG A 180 23.04 29.29 6.38
N ARG A 181 23.78 29.49 7.47
CA ARG A 181 24.69 28.47 8.03
C ARG A 181 23.94 27.26 8.56
N MET A 182 22.80 27.47 9.22
CA MET A 182 21.93 26.39 9.68
C MET A 182 21.41 25.55 8.49
N LYS A 183 20.98 26.19 7.40
CA LYS A 183 20.61 25.48 6.15
C LYS A 183 21.76 24.64 5.58
N VAL A 184 22.98 25.15 5.63
CA VAL A 184 24.17 24.36 5.25
C VAL A 184 24.37 23.18 6.20
N CYS A 185 24.39 23.40 7.52
CA CYS A 185 24.56 22.34 8.51
C CYS A 185 23.51 21.22 8.40
N PHE A 186 22.29 21.58 7.96
CA PHE A 186 21.22 20.63 7.75
C PHE A 186 21.47 19.70 6.56
N ARG A 187 22.15 20.17 5.51
CA ARG A 187 22.28 19.45 4.23
C ARG A 187 23.66 18.83 3.96
N ILE A 188 24.63 19.04 4.84
CA ILE A 188 25.96 18.45 4.70
C ILE A 188 26.16 17.26 5.64
N ASP A 189 27.02 16.35 5.23
CA ASP A 189 27.52 15.30 6.12
C ASP A 189 28.32 15.90 7.28
N ILE A 190 28.21 15.26 8.44
CA ILE A 190 29.04 15.62 9.59
C ILE A 190 30.41 15.00 9.38
N PRO A 191 31.50 15.78 9.41
CA PRO A 191 32.85 15.24 9.28
C PRO A 191 33.15 14.25 10.42
N PRO A 192 33.80 13.12 10.13
CA PRO A 192 34.18 12.15 11.16
C PRO A 192 35.18 12.70 12.19
N GLU A 193 35.85 13.82 11.89
CA GLU A 193 36.74 14.53 12.80
C GLU A 193 36.01 15.21 13.97
N LEU A 194 34.69 15.44 13.84
CA LEU A 194 33.87 15.90 14.95
C LEU A 194 33.65 14.77 15.96
N ARG A 195 33.31 15.14 17.20
CA ARG A 195 33.09 14.17 18.29
C ARG A 195 32.06 13.11 17.86
N ARG A 196 32.35 11.84 18.17
CA ARG A 196 31.53 10.67 17.79
C ARG A 196 30.06 10.79 18.22
N GLU A 197 29.76 11.53 19.28
CA GLU A 197 28.39 11.80 19.73
C GLU A 197 27.52 12.45 18.64
N TYR A 198 28.12 13.24 17.73
CA TYR A 198 27.40 13.91 16.64
C TYR A 198 27.05 12.98 15.48
N ALA A 199 27.59 11.75 15.43
CA ALA A 199 27.15 10.74 14.46
C ALA A 199 25.66 10.37 14.65
N SER A 200 25.12 10.57 15.86
CA SER A 200 23.71 10.33 16.16
C SER A 200 22.76 11.40 15.61
N TRP A 201 23.28 12.49 15.04
CA TRP A 201 22.47 13.57 14.47
C TRP A 201 21.81 13.20 13.13
N GLY A 202 21.88 11.94 12.68
CA GLY A 202 21.25 11.49 11.44
C GLY A 202 21.91 12.03 10.17
N GLY A 203 21.42 11.58 9.01
CA GLY A 203 21.95 11.96 7.69
C GLY A 203 21.55 13.38 7.26
N PRO A 204 22.15 13.91 6.18
CA PRO A 204 21.76 15.18 5.57
C PRO A 204 20.27 15.25 5.24
N GLY A 205 19.64 16.38 5.54
CA GLY A 205 18.24 16.65 5.21
C GLY A 205 17.20 15.82 6.00
N SER A 206 17.65 14.98 6.93
CA SER A 206 16.79 14.07 7.69
C SER A 206 16.03 14.76 8.83
N ARG A 207 14.95 14.15 9.29
CA ARG A 207 14.18 14.63 10.45
C ARG A 207 14.99 14.50 11.74
N GLU A 208 15.80 13.46 11.85
CA GLU A 208 16.76 13.24 12.91
C GLU A 208 17.75 14.42 13.00
N ARG A 209 18.28 14.88 11.86
CA ARG A 209 19.17 16.05 11.80
C ARG A 209 18.50 17.32 12.27
N LEU A 210 17.29 17.59 11.80
CA LEU A 210 16.53 18.75 12.24
C LEU A 210 16.31 18.74 13.75
N ASN A 211 15.87 17.60 14.28
CA ASN A 211 15.59 17.44 15.70
C ASN A 211 16.86 17.61 16.55
N ALA A 212 17.98 17.02 16.12
CA ALA A 212 19.25 17.14 16.83
C ALA A 212 19.78 18.58 16.85
N MET A 213 19.69 19.31 15.73
CA MET A 213 20.05 20.73 15.68
C MET A 213 19.17 21.56 16.62
N CYS A 214 17.85 21.36 16.59
CA CYS A 214 16.92 22.06 17.46
C CYS A 214 17.19 21.78 18.95
N ALA A 215 17.42 20.50 19.29
CA ALA A 215 17.73 20.08 20.65
C ALA A 215 19.04 20.69 21.14
N HIS A 216 20.08 20.71 20.30
CA HIS A 216 21.38 21.31 20.63
C HIS A 216 21.27 22.80 20.93
N LEU A 217 20.55 23.57 20.09
CA LEU A 217 20.33 25.00 20.32
C LEU A 217 19.58 25.27 21.64
N ARG A 218 18.51 24.51 21.92
CA ARG A 218 17.76 24.62 23.17
C ARG A 218 18.61 24.25 24.39
N MET A 219 19.46 23.23 24.27
CA MET A 219 20.42 22.87 25.31
C MET A 219 21.43 24.00 25.56
N LEU A 220 21.98 24.61 24.50
CA LEU A 220 22.91 25.75 24.63
C LEU A 220 22.26 26.94 25.36
N ALA A 221 21.00 27.25 25.01
CA ALA A 221 20.19 28.27 25.68
C ALA A 221 19.96 27.93 27.15
N ALA A 222 19.51 26.71 27.46
CA ALA A 222 19.24 26.28 28.83
C ALA A 222 20.48 26.38 29.72
N MET A 223 21.65 25.91 29.25
CA MET A 223 22.91 25.94 30.02
C MET A 223 23.42 27.36 30.34
N ARG A 224 22.94 28.37 29.62
CA ARG A 224 23.43 29.76 29.72
C ARG A 224 22.37 30.76 30.16
N ARG A 225 21.13 30.32 30.35
CA ARG A 225 20.01 31.16 30.76
C ARG A 225 20.26 31.93 32.05
N GLU A 226 20.94 31.32 33.01
CA GLU A 226 21.23 31.92 34.32
C GLU A 226 22.57 32.68 34.36
N ARG A 227 23.35 32.65 33.27
CA ARG A 227 24.65 33.30 33.23
C ARG A 227 24.50 34.77 32.83
N PRO A 228 25.10 35.72 33.56
CA PRO A 228 25.02 37.13 33.20
C PRO A 228 25.70 37.38 31.85
N ASN A 229 25.14 38.30 31.06
CA ASN A 229 25.62 38.71 29.73
C ASN A 229 25.36 37.70 28.59
N PHE A 230 24.57 36.64 28.84
CA PHE A 230 24.17 35.67 27.81
C PHE A 230 22.74 35.88 27.30
N GLU A 231 22.02 36.89 27.79
CA GLU A 231 20.59 37.11 27.52
C GLU A 231 20.32 37.21 26.01
N VAL A 232 21.19 37.91 25.28
CA VAL A 232 21.12 37.99 23.81
C VAL A 232 21.32 36.62 23.19
N ALA A 233 22.42 35.93 23.50
CA ALA A 233 22.73 34.62 22.91
C ALA A 233 21.63 33.57 23.18
N VAL A 234 21.06 33.57 24.39
CA VAL A 234 19.95 32.70 24.78
C VAL A 234 18.72 32.98 23.91
N SER A 235 18.32 34.24 23.79
CA SER A 235 17.20 34.63 22.93
C SER A 235 17.42 34.26 21.47
N GLU A 236 18.65 34.41 20.96
CA GLU A 236 18.98 34.04 19.58
C GLU A 236 18.94 32.53 19.34
N TRP A 237 19.47 31.71 20.27
CA TRP A 237 19.38 30.25 20.15
C TRP A 237 17.95 29.74 20.16
N GLU A 238 17.10 30.29 21.03
CA GLU A 238 15.69 29.91 21.11
C GLU A 238 14.95 30.27 19.81
N ARG A 239 15.12 31.50 19.33
CA ARG A 239 14.57 31.95 18.05
C ARG A 239 15.04 31.07 16.89
N ASP A 240 16.33 30.79 16.82
CA ASP A 240 16.92 30.02 15.73
C ASP A 240 16.43 28.55 15.75
N ALA A 241 16.19 27.97 16.93
CA ALA A 241 15.59 26.64 17.07
C ALA A 241 14.13 26.59 16.60
N ASP A 242 13.35 27.63 16.88
CA ASP A 242 11.97 27.74 16.43
C ASP A 242 11.91 28.00 14.91
N TRP A 243 12.80 28.86 14.39
CA TRP A 243 12.95 29.10 12.96
C TRP A 243 13.31 27.81 12.21
N LEU A 244 14.29 27.03 12.70
CA LEU A 244 14.66 25.75 12.10
C LEU A 244 13.45 24.83 11.95
N LYS A 245 12.65 24.69 13.02
CA LYS A 245 11.48 23.84 13.03
C LYS A 245 10.41 24.32 12.04
N GLY A 246 10.18 25.63 11.96
CA GLY A 246 9.19 26.21 11.04
C GLY A 246 9.63 26.16 9.57
N GLU A 247 10.88 26.51 9.29
CA GLU A 247 11.41 26.63 7.92
C GLU A 247 11.79 25.29 7.31
N LEU A 248 12.41 24.39 8.08
CA LEU A 248 12.95 23.12 7.57
C LEU A 248 12.09 21.91 7.94
N GLY A 249 11.02 22.09 8.70
CA GLY A 249 10.11 21.00 9.11
C GLY A 249 9.52 20.24 7.94
N ASP A 250 8.89 20.95 7.01
CA ASP A 250 8.27 20.34 5.82
C ASP A 250 9.30 19.70 4.91
N LEU A 251 10.49 20.32 4.80
CA LEU A 251 11.58 19.79 4.00
C LEU A 251 12.14 18.50 4.60
N ALA A 252 12.33 18.45 5.91
CA ALA A 252 12.78 17.27 6.63
C ALA A 252 11.77 16.12 6.54
N GLU A 253 10.47 16.43 6.62
CA GLU A 253 9.41 15.42 6.45
C GLU A 253 9.39 14.89 5.01
N LYS A 254 9.49 15.78 4.02
CA LYS A 254 9.57 15.43 2.60
C LYS A 254 10.77 14.52 2.30
N PHE A 255 11.93 14.81 2.89
CA PHE A 255 13.17 14.08 2.65
C PHE A 255 13.41 12.89 3.58
N SER A 256 12.60 12.68 4.61
CA SER A 256 12.75 11.61 5.61
C SER A 256 12.93 10.21 5.01
N ARG A 257 12.34 9.92 3.85
CA ARG A 257 12.46 8.63 3.15
C ARG A 257 13.76 8.47 2.34
N HIS A 258 14.44 9.57 2.02
CA HIS A 258 15.66 9.59 1.20
C HIS A 258 16.92 9.97 2.00
N GLY A 259 16.76 10.62 3.16
CA GLY A 259 17.85 11.03 4.06
C GLY A 259 18.46 9.91 4.91
N VAL A 260 18.09 8.66 4.67
CA VAL A 260 18.67 7.48 5.36
C VAL A 260 19.88 7.01 4.56
N THR A 261 21.04 7.62 4.82
CA THR A 261 22.33 7.09 4.39
C THR A 261 22.82 6.09 5.43
N TRP A 262 23.01 4.82 5.01
CA TRP A 262 23.57 3.72 5.82
C TRP A 262 25.09 3.87 6.00
#